data_AF-A0A316KD66-F1
#
_entry.id   AF-A0A316KD66-F1
#
_cell.length_a   1.000
_cell.length_b   1.000
_cell.length_c   1.000
_cell.angle_alpha   90.00
_cell.angle_beta   90.00
_cell.angle_gamma   90.00
#
_symmetry.space_group_name_H-M   'P 1'
#
loop_
_entity.id
_entity.type
_entity.pdbx_description
1 polymer ?
#
loop_
_entity_poly.entity_id
_entity_poly.type
_entity_poly.pdbx_seq_one_letter_code
_entity_poly.pdbx_strand_id
1 'polypeptide(L)'
;MKAYHYLLSWLLTLVVGMVFNIVLLEGNTEDAFAYTVLAAIFSLPFILLFSGVMWGFLRSKPEKMTVHLITFMLHLLGAVLTFSALMVVFGDLLPDEFETLIAMYFLVDSIFFHLFIYLKHDRTVVIENNILDDQL
;
A
#
# COMPACT_ATOMS: atom_id res chain seq x y z
N MET A 1 -9.06 2.34 11.87
CA MET A 1 -8.47 2.62 10.56
C MET A 1 -9.07 3.89 10.02
N LYS A 2 -8.18 4.83 9.76
CA LYS A 2 -8.43 6.12 9.15
C LYS A 2 -7.63 6.15 7.85
N ALA A 3 -8.01 6.98 6.87
CA ALA A 3 -7.35 7.01 5.56
C ALA A 3 -5.83 7.22 5.62
N TYR A 4 -5.32 7.96 6.63
CA TYR A 4 -3.88 8.15 6.80
C TYR A 4 -3.08 6.84 7.00
N HIS A 5 -3.71 5.73 7.41
CA HIS A 5 -2.99 4.46 7.55
C HIS A 5 -2.55 3.92 6.19
N TYR A 6 -3.32 4.22 5.12
CA TYR A 6 -2.96 3.84 3.77
C TYR A 6 -1.78 4.69 3.26
N LEU A 7 -1.81 6.01 3.49
CA LEU A 7 -0.68 6.90 3.19
C LEU A 7 0.58 6.49 3.96
N LEU A 8 0.44 6.11 5.24
CA LEU A 8 1.55 5.63 6.05
C LEU A 8 2.11 4.31 5.51
N SER A 9 1.25 3.38 5.09
CA SER A 9 1.71 2.11 4.49
C SER A 9 2.49 2.38 3.22
N TRP A 10 1.98 3.25 2.35
CA TRP A 10 2.65 3.66 1.12
C TRP A 10 4.03 4.28 1.38
N LEU A 11 4.13 5.20 2.35
CA LEU A 11 5.43 5.77 2.75
C LEU A 11 6.40 4.70 3.27
N LEU A 12 5.92 3.77 4.09
CA LEU A 12 6.74 2.66 4.59
C LEU A 12 7.17 1.74 3.45
N THR A 13 6.32 1.48 2.47
CA THR A 13 6.63 0.69 1.28
C THR A 13 7.75 1.32 0.46
N LEU A 14 7.73 2.64 0.26
CA LEU A 14 8.81 3.36 -0.43
C LEU A 14 10.15 3.18 0.31
N VAL A 15 10.15 3.36 1.63
CA VAL A 15 11.35 3.17 2.46
C VAL A 15 11.84 1.72 2.40
N VAL A 16 10.94 0.75 2.56
CA VAL A 16 11.27 -0.68 2.57
C VAL A 16 11.86 -1.10 1.22
N GLY A 17 11.26 -0.72 0.10
CA GLY A 17 11.81 -1.11 -1.19
C GLY A 17 13.05 -0.32 -1.60
N MET A 18 13.26 0.90 -1.09
CA MET A 18 14.58 1.57 -1.21
C MET A 18 15.67 0.74 -0.52
N VAL A 19 15.41 0.30 0.72
CA VAL A 19 16.34 -0.58 1.46
C VAL A 19 16.52 -1.91 0.72
N PHE A 20 15.45 -2.49 0.18
CA PHE A 20 15.51 -3.72 -0.60
C PHE A 20 16.40 -3.57 -1.83
N ASN A 21 16.25 -2.48 -2.58
CA ASN A 21 17.06 -2.20 -3.77
C ASN A 21 18.57 -2.11 -3.42
N ILE A 22 18.90 -1.37 -2.36
CA ILE A 22 20.30 -1.20 -1.91
C ILE A 22 20.89 -2.52 -1.42
N VAL A 23 20.15 -3.26 -0.59
CA VAL A 23 20.70 -4.42 0.13
C VAL A 23 20.67 -5.69 -0.72
N LEU A 24 19.62 -5.91 -1.51
CA LEU A 24 19.35 -7.19 -2.16
C LEU A 24 19.57 -7.16 -3.67
N LEU A 25 19.47 -6.00 -4.30
CA LEU A 25 19.79 -5.84 -5.73
C LEU A 25 21.19 -5.28 -5.95
N GLU A 26 21.98 -5.13 -4.87
CA GLU A 26 23.32 -4.52 -4.88
C GLU A 26 23.33 -3.15 -5.59
N GLY A 27 22.19 -2.45 -5.59
CA GLY A 27 22.01 -1.17 -6.24
C GLY A 27 22.82 -0.08 -5.53
N ASN A 28 23.35 0.87 -6.29
CA ASN A 28 23.95 2.06 -5.69
C ASN A 28 22.86 2.95 -5.06
N THR A 29 23.25 3.79 -4.10
CA THR A 29 22.30 4.62 -3.35
C THR A 29 21.63 5.70 -4.20
N GLU A 30 22.29 6.15 -5.27
CA GLU A 30 21.79 7.21 -6.15
C GLU A 30 20.62 6.70 -7.00
N ASP A 31 20.79 5.53 -7.64
CA ASP A 31 19.78 4.85 -8.44
C ASP A 31 18.60 4.42 -7.56
N ALA A 32 18.88 3.82 -6.40
CA ALA A 32 17.83 3.43 -5.45
C ALA A 32 16.96 4.63 -5.03
N PHE A 33 17.58 5.79 -4.79
CA PHE A 33 16.88 7.01 -4.47
C PHE A 33 16.07 7.54 -5.67
N ALA A 34 16.68 7.59 -6.86
CA ALA A 34 16.02 8.03 -8.09
C ALA A 34 14.79 7.18 -8.41
N TYR A 35 14.90 5.86 -8.31
CA TYR A 35 13.80 4.92 -8.51
C TYR A 35 12.69 5.07 -7.48
N THR A 36 13.06 5.28 -6.21
CA THR A 36 12.08 5.53 -5.14
C THR A 36 11.32 6.84 -5.39
N VAL A 37 12.01 7.91 -5.80
CA VAL A 37 11.40 9.19 -6.15
C VAL A 37 10.47 9.06 -7.35
N LEU A 38 10.92 8.35 -8.39
CA LEU A 38 10.11 8.10 -9.59
C LEU A 38 8.84 7.32 -9.24
N ALA A 39 8.97 6.22 -8.49
CA ALA A 39 7.84 5.44 -8.01
C ALA A 39 6.89 6.28 -7.15
N ALA A 40 7.42 7.14 -6.27
CA ALA A 40 6.61 8.03 -5.43
C ALA A 40 5.80 9.03 -6.26
N ILE A 41 6.41 9.68 -7.25
CA ILE A 41 5.73 10.67 -8.12
C ILE A 41 4.59 10.00 -8.90
N PHE A 42 4.85 8.82 -9.48
CA PHE A 42 3.86 8.12 -10.30
C PHE A 42 2.72 7.50 -9.47
N SER A 43 3.01 7.02 -8.26
CA SER A 43 2.01 6.42 -7.38
C SER A 43 1.25 7.42 -6.51
N LEU A 44 1.76 8.64 -6.31
CA LEU A 44 1.13 9.66 -5.45
C LEU A 44 -0.31 10.01 -5.86
N PRO A 45 -0.65 10.26 -7.14
CA PRO A 45 -2.03 10.54 -7.53
C PRO A 45 -2.97 9.37 -7.20
N PHE A 46 -2.50 8.15 -7.39
CA PHE A 46 -3.27 6.95 -7.10
C PHE A 46 -3.49 6.77 -5.60
N ILE A 47 -2.46 6.86 -4.75
CA ILE A 47 -2.62 6.65 -3.30
C ILE A 47 -3.52 7.70 -2.67
N LEU A 48 -3.52 8.94 -3.18
CA LEU A 48 -4.43 10.00 -2.74
C LEU A 48 -5.88 9.67 -3.10
N LEU A 49 -6.15 9.25 -4.34
CA LEU A 49 -7.47 8.83 -4.79
C LEU A 49 -7.96 7.61 -3.99
N PHE A 50 -7.11 6.57 -3.88
CA PHE A 50 -7.37 5.36 -3.12
C PHE A 50 -7.72 5.68 -1.66
N SER A 51 -6.92 6.53 -1.01
CA SER A 51 -7.16 6.95 0.37
C SER A 51 -8.51 7.68 0.52
N GLY A 52 -8.86 8.53 -0.44
CA GLY A 52 -10.16 9.23 -0.47
C GLY A 52 -11.35 8.28 -0.63
N VAL A 53 -11.27 7.34 -1.57
CA VAL A 53 -12.30 6.31 -1.79
C VAL A 53 -12.45 5.44 -0.55
N MET A 54 -11.34 4.94 -0.01
CA MET A 54 -11.36 4.09 1.19
C MET A 54 -11.85 4.85 2.42
N TRP A 55 -11.57 6.14 2.53
CA TRP A 55 -12.14 6.95 3.61
C TRP A 55 -13.67 7.00 3.54
N GLY A 56 -14.23 7.23 2.35
CA GLY A 56 -15.68 7.20 2.14
C GLY A 56 -16.27 5.83 2.46
N PHE A 57 -15.65 4.76 1.95
CA PHE A 57 -16.08 3.38 2.17
C PHE A 57 -16.03 2.97 3.64
N LEU A 58 -15.00 3.36 4.40
CA LEU A 58 -14.88 2.99 5.81
C LEU A 58 -15.94 3.65 6.72
N ARG A 59 -16.64 4.70 6.26
CA ARG A 59 -17.70 5.35 7.04
C ARG A 59 -18.95 4.48 7.20
N SER A 60 -19.21 3.56 6.27
CA SER A 60 -20.36 2.64 6.35
C SER A 60 -20.13 1.47 7.31
N LYS A 61 -18.99 1.44 8.03
CA LYS A 61 -18.58 0.33 8.92
C LYS A 61 -18.71 -1.05 8.24
N PRO A 62 -18.11 -1.24 7.05
CA PRO A 62 -18.15 -2.52 6.34
C PRO A 62 -17.46 -3.63 7.14
N GLU A 63 -17.86 -4.88 6.87
CA GLU A 63 -17.24 -6.07 7.45
C GLU A 63 -15.76 -6.20 7.07
N LYS A 64 -14.97 -6.83 7.95
CA LYS A 64 -13.51 -7.02 7.78
C LYS A 64 -13.15 -7.60 6.41
N MET A 65 -13.84 -8.66 5.99
CA MET A 65 -13.57 -9.35 4.72
C MET A 65 -13.82 -8.41 3.53
N THR A 66 -14.90 -7.63 3.57
CA THR A 66 -15.22 -6.65 2.54
C THR A 66 -14.16 -5.55 2.47
N VAL A 67 -13.64 -5.08 3.61
CA VAL A 67 -12.53 -4.11 3.63
C VAL A 67 -11.27 -4.68 2.99
N HIS A 68 -10.93 -5.95 3.27
CA HIS A 68 -9.78 -6.61 2.63
C HIS A 68 -9.95 -6.72 1.12
N LEU A 69 -11.10 -7.22 0.67
CA LEU A 69 -11.36 -7.42 -0.76
C LEU A 69 -11.33 -6.10 -1.53
N ILE A 70 -12.03 -5.07 -1.05
CA ILE A 70 -12.08 -3.76 -1.72
C ILE A 70 -10.70 -3.09 -1.71
N THR A 71 -9.99 -3.13 -0.58
CA THR A 71 -8.59 -2.66 -0.49
C THR A 71 -7.72 -3.33 -1.54
N PHE A 72 -7.76 -4.67 -1.61
CA PHE A 72 -6.96 -5.44 -2.55
C PHE A 72 -7.30 -5.14 -4.01
N MET A 73 -8.59 -5.11 -4.36
CA MET A 73 -9.05 -4.82 -5.73
C MET A 73 -8.66 -3.43 -6.19
N LEU A 74 -8.91 -2.40 -5.37
CA LEU A 74 -8.54 -1.03 -5.72
C LEU A 74 -7.03 -0.86 -5.79
N HIS A 75 -6.28 -1.47 -4.87
CA HIS A 75 -4.81 -1.41 -4.88
C HIS A 75 -4.22 -2.11 -6.11
N LEU A 76 -4.71 -3.31 -6.45
CA LEU A 76 -4.29 -4.04 -7.64
C LEU A 76 -4.57 -3.24 -8.92
N LEU A 77 -5.77 -2.68 -9.04
CA LEU A 77 -6.11 -1.82 -10.17
C LEU A 77 -5.17 -0.62 -10.28
N GLY A 78 -4.90 0.05 -9.16
CA GLY A 78 -3.97 1.17 -9.10
C GLY A 78 -2.55 0.82 -9.48
N ALA A 79 -2.06 -0.31 -8.99
CA ALA A 79 -0.72 -0.81 -9.29
C ALA A 79 -0.58 -1.11 -10.79
N VAL A 80 -1.56 -1.78 -11.40
CA VAL A 80 -1.58 -2.03 -12.85
C VAL A 80 -1.60 -0.74 -13.65
N LEU A 81 -2.44 0.23 -13.25
CA LEU A 81 -2.51 1.53 -13.94
C LEU A 81 -1.20 2.32 -13.81
N THR A 82 -0.61 2.34 -12.61
CA THR A 82 0.65 3.04 -12.35
C THR A 82 1.80 2.41 -13.13
N PHE A 83 1.89 1.08 -13.12
CA PHE A 83 2.87 0.32 -13.90
C PHE A 83 2.69 0.57 -15.40
N SER A 84 1.46 0.49 -15.92
CA SER A 84 1.18 0.73 -17.33
C SER A 84 1.54 2.14 -17.76
N ALA A 85 1.19 3.15 -16.95
CA ALA A 85 1.53 4.55 -17.23
C ALA A 85 3.05 4.74 -17.27
N LEU A 86 3.76 4.10 -16.35
CA LEU A 86 5.21 4.20 -16.25
C LEU A 86 5.90 3.49 -17.44
N MET A 87 5.45 2.30 -17.83
CA MET A 87 5.97 1.60 -19.01
C MET A 87 5.69 2.35 -20.32
N VAL A 88 4.54 3.00 -20.45
CA VAL A 88 4.22 3.82 -21.63
C VAL A 88 5.14 5.04 -21.75
N VAL A 89 5.56 5.64 -20.64
CA VAL A 89 6.38 6.86 -20.64
C VAL A 89 7.89 6.55 -20.67
N PHE A 90 8.32 5.49 -19.98
CA PHE A 90 9.73 5.23 -19.68
C PHE A 90 10.18 3.80 -19.99
N GLY A 91 9.35 2.95 -20.61
CA GLY A 91 9.64 1.51 -20.76
C GLY A 91 11.02 1.19 -21.32
N ASP A 92 11.44 1.86 -22.40
CA ASP A 92 12.75 1.62 -23.03
C ASP A 92 13.95 2.18 -22.23
N LEU A 93 13.69 3.01 -21.22
CA LEU A 93 14.71 3.70 -20.41
C LEU A 93 14.90 3.08 -19.03
N LEU A 94 14.00 2.18 -18.63
CA LEU A 94 14.04 1.58 -17.31
C LEU A 94 14.75 0.24 -17.36
N PRO A 95 15.61 -0.05 -16.38
CA PRO A 95 16.27 -1.35 -16.31
C PRO A 95 15.27 -2.42 -15.86
N ASP A 96 15.50 -3.67 -16.25
CA ASP A 96 14.62 -4.81 -15.93
C ASP A 96 14.42 -4.98 -14.41
N GLU A 97 15.43 -4.64 -13.61
CA GLU A 97 15.37 -4.68 -12.15
C GLU A 97 14.30 -3.73 -11.58
N PHE A 98 13.91 -2.70 -12.33
CA PHE A 98 12.88 -1.75 -11.94
C PHE A 98 11.49 -2.39 -11.92
N GLU A 99 11.20 -3.32 -12.84
CA GLU A 99 9.93 -4.07 -12.85
C GLU A 99 9.80 -4.92 -11.58
N THR A 100 10.90 -5.56 -11.17
CA THR A 100 10.98 -6.34 -9.94
C THR A 100 10.75 -5.45 -8.72
N LEU A 101 11.34 -4.25 -8.71
CA LEU A 101 11.14 -3.28 -7.63
C LEU A 101 9.66 -2.86 -7.50
N ILE A 102 8.96 -2.61 -8.61
CA ILE A 102 7.54 -2.28 -8.61
C ILE A 102 6.70 -3.44 -8.05
N ALA A 103 6.96 -4.66 -8.50
CA ALA A 103 6.25 -5.84 -7.99
C ALA A 103 6.43 -6.01 -6.47
N MET A 104 7.65 -5.75 -5.98
CA MET A 104 7.93 -5.79 -4.54
C MET A 104 7.26 -4.66 -3.77
N TYR A 105 7.19 -3.44 -4.32
CA TYR A 105 6.41 -2.36 -3.72
C TYR A 105 4.94 -2.76 -3.58
N PHE A 106 4.32 -3.30 -4.65
CA PHE A 106 2.94 -3.77 -4.58
C PHE A 106 2.72 -4.84 -3.50
N LEU A 107 3.65 -5.79 -3.37
CA LEU A 107 3.57 -6.84 -2.36
C LEU A 107 3.64 -6.26 -0.94
N VAL A 108 4.63 -5.43 -0.67
CA VAL A 108 4.86 -4.83 0.66
C VAL A 108 3.69 -3.94 1.07
N ASP A 109 3.17 -3.12 0.17
CA ASP A 109 2.03 -2.25 0.46
C ASP A 109 0.76 -3.06 0.75
N SER A 110 0.53 -4.13 -0.01
CA SER A 110 -0.59 -5.04 0.21
C SER A 110 -0.52 -5.71 1.58
N ILE A 111 0.68 -6.15 2.00
CA ILE A 111 0.92 -6.73 3.33
C ILE A 111 0.59 -5.70 4.42
N PHE A 112 1.10 -4.48 4.31
CA PHE A 112 0.85 -3.44 5.31
C PHE A 112 -0.64 -3.08 5.39
N PHE A 113 -1.33 -2.92 4.26
CA PHE A 113 -2.77 -2.67 4.27
C PHE A 113 -3.53 -3.79 4.99
N HIS A 114 -3.25 -5.06 4.69
CA HIS A 114 -3.91 -6.19 5.33
C HIS A 114 -3.60 -6.26 6.83
N LEU A 115 -2.34 -6.02 7.21
CA LEU A 115 -1.93 -5.98 8.61
C LEU A 115 -2.68 -4.90 9.39
N PHE A 116 -2.79 -3.68 8.85
CA PHE A 116 -3.54 -2.61 9.50
C PHE A 116 -5.04 -2.92 9.59
N ILE A 117 -5.64 -3.58 8.58
CA ILE A 117 -7.06 -3.97 8.61
C ILE A 117 -7.29 -4.98 9.72
N TYR A 118 -6.38 -5.97 9.82
CA TYR A 118 -6.40 -6.99 10.86
C TYR A 118 -6.32 -6.36 12.25
N LEU A 119 -5.27 -5.56 12.51
CA LEU A 119 -5.03 -4.93 13.83
C LEU A 119 -6.17 -4.02 14.28
N LYS A 120 -6.88 -3.36 13.35
CA LYS A 120 -8.06 -2.57 13.70
C LYS A 120 -9.22 -3.46 14.15
N HIS A 121 -9.57 -4.47 13.35
CA HIS A 121 -10.78 -5.26 13.58
C HIS A 121 -10.65 -6.14 14.82
N ASP A 122 -9.46 -6.68 15.07
CA ASP A 122 -9.20 -7.51 16.26
C ASP A 122 -9.41 -6.70 17.56
N ARG A 123 -8.94 -5.45 17.58
CA ARG A 123 -9.16 -4.54 18.73
C ARG A 123 -10.64 -4.19 18.94
N THR A 124 -11.44 -4.06 17.88
CA THR A 124 -12.88 -3.79 18.04
C THR A 124 -13.64 -4.99 18.64
N VAL A 125 -13.29 -6.21 18.25
CA VAL A 125 -13.93 -7.43 18.80
C VAL A 125 -13.62 -7.59 20.28
N VAL A 126 -12.37 -7.33 20.70
CA VAL A 126 -11.98 -7.40 22.13
C VAL A 126 -12.73 -6.36 22.97
N ILE A 127 -12.98 -5.15 22.44
CA ILE A 127 -13.70 -4.11 23.18
C ILE A 127 -15.20 -4.43 23.29
N GLU A 128 -15.84 -4.93 22.24
CA GLU A 128 -17.26 -5.32 22.30
C GLU A 128 -17.52 -6.47 23.27
N ASN A 129 -16.65 -7.49 23.29
CA ASN A 129 -16.80 -8.62 24.21
C ASN A 129 -16.62 -8.20 25.67
N ASN A 130 -15.65 -7.32 25.97
CA ASN A 130 -15.46 -6.81 27.34
C ASN A 130 -16.66 -5.97 27.84
N ILE A 131 -17.34 -5.24 26.95
CA ILE A 131 -18.54 -4.46 27.33
C ILE A 131 -19.72 -5.39 27.66
N LEU A 132 -19.83 -6.53 26.97
CA LEU A 132 -20.89 -7.52 27.22
C LEU A 132 -20.63 -8.34 28.48
N ASP A 133 -19.36 -8.68 28.78
CA ASP A 133 -18.99 -9.41 29.99
C ASP A 133 -19.10 -8.56 31.26
N ASP A 134 -18.88 -7.24 31.19
CA ASP A 134 -19.06 -6.31 32.32
C ASP A 134 -20.54 -6.01 32.67
N GLN A 135 -21.49 -6.50 31.86
CA GLN A 135 -22.93 -6.28 32.03
C GLN A 135 -23.72 -7.52 32.51
N LEU A 136 -23.04 -8.63 32.80
CA LEU A 136 -23.61 -9.87 33.35
C LEU A 136 -23.21 -10.08 34.81
#